data_AF-K5B755-F1
#
_entry.id   AF-K5B755-F1
#
_cell.length_a   1.000
_cell.length_b   1.000
_cell.length_c   1.000
_cell.angle_alpha   90.00
_cell.angle_beta   90.00
_cell.angle_gamma   90.00
#
_symmetry.space_group_name_H-M   'P 1'
#
loop_
_entity.id
_entity.type
_entity.pdbx_description
1 polymer ?
#
loop_
_entity_poly.entity_id
_entity_poly.type
_entity_poly.pdbx_seq_one_letter_code
_entity_poly.pdbx_strand_id
1 'polypeptide(L)'
;MNTSSSRPVRRAFTLADARREFIRHPSPWLIGATLAGALTARIIVGDWQLVDAVVLAVMVALFPFLEWVVHVFLLHFRPRTIGRFTIDPLLAREHRAHHRDPRRIRLIFIPWRSLVTWVLPLIVGTALLAFPRLSLGLTFLVGIAALGLCYEWTHYLIHTDYKPKTRVYRAIWRNHRNHHYKNEHYWFTVTSAGTADRVFGTDPDPAAVPTSPTAKNLHAVG
;
A
#
# COMPACT_ATOMS: atom_id res chain seq x y z
N MET A 1 30.38 18.29 -42.90
CA MET A 1 29.30 17.32 -42.66
C MET A 1 29.09 17.21 -41.15
N ASN A 2 28.04 17.85 -40.61
CA ASN A 2 27.68 17.74 -39.19
C ASN A 2 26.76 16.54 -39.02
N THR A 3 27.27 15.45 -38.43
CA THR A 3 26.46 14.31 -38.02
C THR A 3 25.70 14.69 -36.75
N SER A 4 24.43 15.09 -36.88
CA SER A 4 23.55 15.23 -35.73
C SER A 4 23.33 13.85 -35.11
N SER A 5 23.97 13.58 -33.98
CA SER A 5 23.67 12.41 -33.15
C SER A 5 22.23 12.54 -32.66
N SER A 6 21.30 11.81 -33.28
CA SER A 6 19.94 11.68 -32.77
C SER A 6 20.00 10.90 -31.46
N ARG A 7 19.82 11.60 -30.33
CA ARG A 7 19.64 10.94 -29.03
C ARG A 7 18.45 9.98 -29.15
N PRO A 8 18.61 8.69 -28.84
CA PRO A 8 17.49 7.75 -28.92
C PRO A 8 16.39 8.21 -27.97
N VAL A 9 15.18 8.40 -28.53
CA VAL A 9 13.99 8.76 -27.76
C VAL A 9 13.74 7.64 -26.76
N ARG A 10 13.95 7.91 -25.46
CA ARG A 10 13.65 6.93 -24.41
C ARG A 10 12.17 6.56 -24.52
N ARG A 11 11.90 5.27 -24.75
CA ARG A 11 10.55 4.71 -24.78
C ARG A 11 9.83 5.08 -23.47
N ALA A 12 8.62 5.61 -23.58
CA ALA A 12 7.82 5.96 -22.41
C ALA A 12 7.42 4.69 -21.64
N PHE A 13 7.50 4.72 -20.31
CA PHE A 13 7.09 3.63 -19.44
C PHE A 13 5.56 3.44 -19.49
N THR A 14 5.10 2.23 -19.78
CA THR A 14 3.69 1.90 -19.99
C THR A 14 3.10 1.07 -18.84
N LEU A 15 1.77 0.92 -18.78
CA LEU A 15 1.12 -0.01 -17.86
C LEU A 15 1.51 -1.47 -18.13
N ALA A 16 1.83 -1.81 -19.38
CA ALA A 16 2.28 -3.14 -19.73
C ALA A 16 3.66 -3.44 -19.13
N ASP A 17 4.57 -2.46 -19.18
CA ASP A 17 5.88 -2.55 -18.53
C ASP A 17 5.72 -2.64 -17.01
N ALA A 18 4.84 -1.80 -16.44
CA ALA A 18 4.50 -1.82 -15.02
C ALA A 18 4.01 -3.21 -14.57
N ARG A 19 3.05 -3.79 -15.30
CA ARG A 19 2.50 -5.13 -15.02
C ARG A 19 3.54 -6.23 -15.13
N ARG A 20 4.38 -6.20 -16.16
CA ARG A 20 5.45 -7.21 -16.35
C ARG A 20 6.42 -7.22 -15.18
N GLU A 21 6.72 -6.06 -14.63
CA GLU A 21 7.58 -5.97 -13.46
C GLU A 21 6.85 -6.35 -12.17
N PHE A 22 5.60 -5.92 -11.98
CA PHE A 22 4.77 -6.24 -10.80
C PHE A 22 4.70 -7.76 -10.53
N ILE A 23 4.47 -8.57 -11.57
CA ILE A 23 4.38 -10.03 -11.45
C ILE A 23 5.72 -10.73 -11.15
N ARG A 24 6.85 -10.02 -11.12
CA ARG A 24 8.16 -10.58 -10.74
C ARG A 24 8.38 -10.59 -9.24
N HIS A 25 7.51 -9.92 -8.48
CA HIS A 25 7.65 -9.81 -7.02
C HIS A 25 6.76 -10.85 -6.33
N PRO A 26 7.23 -11.47 -5.22
CA PRO A 26 6.44 -12.49 -4.52
C PRO A 26 5.14 -12.00 -3.91
N SER A 27 5.10 -10.75 -3.45
CA SER A 27 3.95 -10.21 -2.70
C SER A 27 2.64 -10.25 -3.49
N PRO A 28 2.58 -9.76 -4.75
CA PRO A 28 1.40 -9.91 -5.60
C PRO A 28 0.90 -11.35 -5.78
N TRP A 29 1.82 -12.33 -5.87
CA TRP A 29 1.44 -13.74 -6.00
C TRP A 29 0.84 -14.31 -4.73
N LEU A 30 1.41 -13.97 -3.56
CA LEU A 30 0.87 -14.40 -2.27
C LEU A 30 -0.54 -13.86 -2.06
N ILE A 31 -0.73 -12.56 -2.24
CA ILE A 31 -2.06 -11.92 -2.07
C ILE A 31 -3.02 -12.42 -3.16
N GLY A 32 -2.56 -12.55 -4.40
CA GLY A 32 -3.36 -13.06 -5.52
C GLY A 32 -3.81 -14.51 -5.35
N ALA A 33 -2.95 -15.37 -4.83
CA ALA A 33 -3.30 -16.75 -4.50
C ALA A 33 -4.32 -16.81 -3.36
N THR A 34 -4.16 -15.98 -2.32
CA THR A 34 -5.18 -15.86 -1.25
C THR A 34 -6.51 -15.38 -1.81
N LEU A 35 -6.53 -14.34 -2.66
CA LEU A 35 -7.75 -13.85 -3.31
C LEU A 35 -8.43 -14.94 -4.16
N ALA A 36 -7.65 -15.63 -5.01
CA ALA A 36 -8.18 -16.68 -5.87
C ALA A 36 -8.75 -17.87 -5.07
N GLY A 37 -8.03 -18.31 -4.02
CA GLY A 37 -8.47 -19.36 -3.12
C GLY A 37 -9.73 -18.96 -2.35
N ALA A 38 -9.74 -17.77 -1.74
CA ALA A 38 -10.90 -17.25 -1.01
C ALA A 38 -12.13 -17.07 -1.90
N LEU A 39 -11.94 -16.55 -3.12
CA LEU A 39 -13.03 -16.37 -4.09
C LEU A 39 -13.59 -17.72 -4.54
N THR A 40 -12.73 -18.67 -4.85
CA THR A 40 -13.16 -20.03 -5.23
C THR A 40 -13.95 -20.68 -4.09
N ALA A 41 -13.43 -20.62 -2.86
CA ALA A 41 -14.13 -21.12 -1.68
C ALA A 41 -15.47 -20.39 -1.46
N ARG A 42 -15.50 -19.06 -1.62
CA ARG A 42 -16.72 -18.25 -1.47
C ARG A 42 -17.80 -18.65 -2.47
N ILE A 43 -17.42 -18.95 -3.70
CA ILE A 43 -18.33 -19.42 -4.76
C ILE A 43 -18.88 -20.81 -4.44
N ILE A 44 -18.02 -21.73 -4.00
CA ILE A 44 -18.42 -23.10 -3.65
C ILE A 44 -19.36 -23.12 -2.45
N VAL A 45 -19.05 -22.34 -1.40
CA VAL A 45 -19.86 -22.29 -0.17
C VAL A 45 -21.24 -21.68 -0.41
N GLY A 46 -21.40 -20.76 -1.37
CA GLY A 46 -22.70 -20.16 -1.66
C GLY A 46 -23.25 -19.32 -0.50
N ASP A 47 -24.56 -19.34 -0.24
CA ASP A 47 -25.20 -18.50 0.79
C ASP A 47 -24.95 -17.00 0.56
N TRP A 48 -25.37 -16.52 -0.62
CA TRP A 48 -25.28 -15.11 -1.00
C TRP A 48 -26.40 -14.32 -0.35
N GLN A 49 -26.03 -13.33 0.47
CA GLN A 49 -26.99 -12.45 1.14
C GLN A 49 -26.64 -10.99 0.88
N LEU A 50 -27.60 -10.08 1.06
CA LEU A 50 -27.36 -8.65 0.87
C LEU A 50 -26.27 -8.11 1.80
N VAL A 51 -26.15 -8.67 3.01
CA VAL A 51 -25.11 -8.28 3.98
C VAL A 51 -23.69 -8.53 3.46
N ASP A 52 -23.47 -9.49 2.55
CA ASP A 52 -22.16 -9.70 1.92
C ASP A 52 -21.75 -8.48 1.09
N ALA A 53 -22.68 -7.90 0.32
CA ALA A 53 -22.43 -6.67 -0.43
C ALA A 53 -22.20 -5.47 0.51
N VAL A 54 -22.94 -5.39 1.62
CA VAL A 54 -22.74 -4.35 2.64
C VAL A 54 -21.35 -4.46 3.26
N VAL A 55 -20.86 -5.66 3.58
CA VAL A 55 -19.50 -5.87 4.11
C VAL A 55 -18.46 -5.34 3.13
N LEU A 56 -18.55 -5.68 1.85
CA LEU A 56 -17.61 -5.17 0.85
C LEU A 56 -17.65 -3.64 0.73
N ALA A 57 -18.85 -3.04 0.75
CA ALA A 57 -18.99 -1.60 0.70
C ALA A 57 -18.39 -0.90 1.93
N VAL A 58 -18.63 -1.44 3.13
CA VAL A 58 -18.04 -0.96 4.38
C VAL A 58 -16.52 -1.09 4.35
N MET A 59 -15.98 -2.20 3.85
CA MET A 59 -14.55 -2.39 3.72
C MET A 59 -13.91 -1.36 2.79
N VAL A 60 -14.51 -1.08 1.62
CA VAL A 60 -14.01 -0.03 0.72
C VAL A 60 -14.02 1.35 1.40
N ALA A 61 -15.08 1.66 2.16
CA ALA A 61 -15.19 2.94 2.88
C ALA A 61 -14.17 3.07 4.02
N LEU A 62 -13.91 1.97 4.76
CA LEU A 62 -13.00 1.97 5.91
C LEU A 62 -11.54 1.70 5.53
N PHE A 63 -11.25 1.19 4.34
CA PHE A 63 -9.90 0.83 3.94
C PHE A 63 -8.90 1.99 4.02
N PRO A 64 -9.21 3.23 3.60
CA PRO A 64 -8.27 4.33 3.77
C PRO A 64 -7.94 4.66 5.23
N PHE A 65 -8.84 4.37 6.17
CA PHE A 65 -8.60 4.55 7.60
C PHE A 65 -7.71 3.43 8.16
N LEU A 66 -7.95 2.18 7.75
CA LEU A 66 -7.07 1.06 8.06
C LEU A 66 -5.66 1.33 7.53
N GLU A 67 -5.58 1.79 6.28
CA GLU A 67 -4.34 2.18 5.62
C GLU A 67 -3.61 3.26 6.41
N TRP A 68 -4.30 4.33 6.82
CA TRP A 68 -3.74 5.39 7.64
C TRP A 68 -3.19 4.86 8.98
N VAL A 69 -3.97 4.04 9.70
CA VAL A 69 -3.56 3.44 10.98
C VAL A 69 -2.31 2.59 10.82
N VAL A 70 -2.28 1.71 9.82
CA VAL A 70 -1.11 0.87 9.52
C VAL A 70 0.08 1.74 9.13
N HIS A 71 -0.12 2.76 8.29
CA HIS A 71 0.97 3.60 7.83
C HIS A 71 1.59 4.38 8.99
N VAL A 72 0.78 5.00 9.84
CA VAL A 72 1.25 5.80 10.97
C VAL A 72 1.86 4.92 12.07
N PHE A 73 1.12 3.91 12.56
CA PHE A 73 1.52 3.20 13.77
C PHE A 73 2.42 1.99 13.51
N LEU A 74 2.35 1.38 12.32
CA LEU A 74 3.15 0.21 12.00
C LEU A 74 4.31 0.54 11.05
N LEU A 75 4.07 1.24 9.95
CA LEU A 75 5.12 1.51 8.96
C LEU A 75 6.07 2.64 9.39
N HIS A 76 5.54 3.71 10.00
CA HIS A 76 6.34 4.79 10.58
C HIS A 76 6.84 4.50 12.00
N PHE A 77 6.63 3.28 12.51
CA PHE A 77 7.08 2.87 13.84
C PHE A 77 8.57 3.18 14.02
N ARG A 78 8.90 3.92 15.07
CA ARG A 78 10.27 4.23 15.45
C ARG A 78 10.81 3.08 16.31
N PRO A 79 11.96 2.47 15.96
CA PRO A 79 12.55 1.38 16.74
C PRO A 79 12.70 1.75 18.21
N ARG A 80 12.36 0.81 19.11
CA ARG A 80 12.49 1.02 20.56
C ARG A 80 13.29 -0.10 21.20
N THR A 81 14.24 0.27 22.05
CA THR A 81 15.05 -0.67 22.83
C THR A 81 14.46 -0.83 24.22
N ILE A 82 14.16 -2.07 24.62
CA ILE A 82 13.68 -2.43 25.96
C ILE A 82 14.65 -3.45 26.54
N GLY A 83 15.45 -3.02 27.52
CA GLY A 83 16.55 -3.82 28.05
C GLY A 83 17.54 -4.21 26.93
N ARG A 84 17.74 -5.51 26.71
CA ARG A 84 18.63 -6.05 25.66
C ARG A 84 17.95 -6.28 24.30
N PHE A 85 16.63 -6.05 24.21
CA PHE A 85 15.86 -6.35 23.01
C PHE A 85 15.52 -5.07 22.25
N THR A 86 15.70 -5.10 20.93
CA THR A 86 15.26 -4.03 20.03
C THR A 86 14.00 -4.46 19.31
N ILE A 87 12.92 -3.71 19.51
CA ILE A 87 11.68 -3.87 18.78
C ILE A 87 11.76 -3.02 17.52
N ASP A 88 11.90 -3.70 16.38
CA ASP A 88 11.89 -3.07 15.06
C ASP A 88 11.16 -3.98 14.05
N PRO A 89 9.84 -3.78 13.86
CA PRO A 89 9.07 -4.58 12.92
C PRO A 89 9.67 -4.53 11.51
N LEU A 90 9.70 -5.68 10.82
CA LEU A 90 10.24 -5.76 9.46
C LEU A 90 9.55 -4.76 8.50
N LEU A 91 8.22 -4.63 8.60
CA LEU A 91 7.46 -3.66 7.80
C LEU A 91 7.96 -2.22 8.00
N ALA A 92 8.20 -1.83 9.26
CA ALA A 92 8.70 -0.49 9.58
C ALA A 92 10.10 -0.27 9.02
N ARG A 93 10.98 -1.26 9.18
CA ARG A 93 12.37 -1.19 8.68
C ARG A 93 12.44 -1.06 7.17
N GLU A 94 11.69 -1.87 6.45
CA GLU A 94 11.62 -1.83 4.98
C GLU A 94 10.96 -0.53 4.51
N HIS A 95 9.93 -0.02 5.21
CA HIS A 95 9.33 1.27 4.90
C HIS A 95 10.30 2.44 5.08
N ARG A 96 11.11 2.45 6.14
CA ARG A 96 12.20 3.44 6.30
C ARG A 96 13.27 3.31 5.22
N ALA A 97 13.55 2.10 4.74
CA ALA A 97 14.42 1.91 3.57
C ALA A 97 13.77 2.47 2.29
N HIS A 98 12.47 2.26 2.10
CA HIS A 98 11.68 2.81 1.00
C HIS A 98 11.68 4.35 1.00
N HIS A 99 11.55 5.00 2.15
CA HIS A 99 11.68 6.46 2.23
C HIS A 99 13.06 6.98 1.78
N ARG A 100 14.13 6.20 2.03
CA ARG A 100 15.50 6.55 1.59
C ARG A 100 15.72 6.33 0.11
N ASP A 101 15.16 5.27 -0.46
CA ASP A 101 15.30 4.91 -1.87
C ASP A 101 13.93 4.56 -2.49
N PRO A 102 13.05 5.55 -2.69
CA PRO A 102 11.65 5.31 -3.08
C PRO A 102 11.48 4.73 -4.48
N ARG A 103 12.55 4.73 -5.29
CA ARG A 103 12.56 4.12 -6.62
C ARG A 103 13.03 2.66 -6.62
N ARG A 104 13.52 2.14 -5.49
CA ARG A 104 13.95 0.74 -5.39
C ARG A 104 12.72 -0.15 -5.32
N ILE A 105 12.35 -0.71 -6.47
CA ILE A 105 11.09 -1.44 -6.69
C ILE A 105 10.79 -2.49 -5.60
N ARG A 106 11.80 -3.26 -5.16
CA ARG A 106 11.64 -4.30 -4.14
C ARG A 106 11.15 -3.78 -2.77
N LEU A 107 11.44 -2.53 -2.43
CA LEU A 107 11.06 -1.91 -1.15
C LEU A 107 9.63 -1.35 -1.16
N ILE A 108 9.01 -1.24 -2.34
CA ILE A 108 7.66 -0.70 -2.48
C ILE A 108 6.62 -1.74 -2.02
N PHE A 109 6.87 -3.02 -2.28
CA PHE A 109 5.95 -4.10 -1.95
C PHE A 109 5.96 -4.46 -0.48
N ILE A 110 4.86 -5.04 0.01
CA ILE A 110 4.83 -5.61 1.34
C ILE A 110 5.90 -6.72 1.41
N PRO A 111 6.80 -6.69 2.41
CA PRO A 111 7.76 -7.75 2.63
C PRO A 111 7.09 -9.12 2.71
N TRP A 112 7.38 -9.98 1.74
CA TRP A 112 6.76 -11.31 1.64
C TRP A 112 6.92 -12.15 2.91
N ARG A 113 8.02 -11.94 3.65
CA ARG A 113 8.25 -12.59 4.95
C ARG A 113 7.18 -12.19 5.95
N SER A 114 6.83 -10.91 6.04
CA SER A 114 5.74 -10.44 6.90
C SER A 114 4.38 -10.96 6.44
N LEU A 115 4.16 -11.07 5.12
CA LEU A 115 2.94 -11.69 4.59
C LEU A 115 2.75 -13.11 5.11
N VAL A 116 3.76 -13.96 4.93
CA VAL A 116 3.67 -15.38 5.29
C VAL A 116 3.68 -15.59 6.81
N THR A 117 4.50 -14.85 7.56
CA THR A 117 4.67 -15.15 8.99
C THR A 117 3.52 -14.66 9.86
N TRP A 118 2.83 -13.59 9.49
CA TRP A 118 1.76 -13.07 10.35
C TRP A 118 0.61 -12.37 9.63
N VAL A 119 0.80 -11.64 8.53
CA VAL A 119 -0.30 -10.88 7.90
C VAL A 119 -1.37 -11.83 7.34
N LEU A 120 -0.96 -12.81 6.50
CA LEU A 120 -1.89 -13.78 5.93
C LEU A 120 -2.53 -14.67 7.01
N PRO A 121 -1.76 -15.25 7.97
CA PRO A 121 -2.36 -15.95 9.10
C PRO A 121 -3.39 -15.10 9.88
N LEU A 122 -3.10 -13.83 10.13
CA LEU A 122 -4.01 -12.92 10.83
C LEU A 122 -5.31 -12.72 10.06
N ILE A 123 -5.25 -12.32 8.78
CA ILE A 123 -6.47 -12.04 8.01
C ILE A 123 -7.28 -13.32 7.73
N VAL A 124 -6.63 -14.47 7.52
CA VAL A 124 -7.30 -15.76 7.36
C VAL A 124 -7.95 -16.18 8.67
N GLY A 125 -7.24 -16.04 9.80
CA GLY A 125 -7.79 -16.28 11.12
C GLY A 125 -9.00 -15.40 11.42
N THR A 126 -8.93 -14.09 11.10
CA THR A 126 -10.07 -13.18 11.22
C THR A 126 -11.25 -13.63 10.36
N ALA A 127 -11.02 -14.00 9.11
CA ALA A 127 -12.07 -14.50 8.22
C ALA A 127 -12.77 -15.74 8.80
N LEU A 128 -12.03 -16.67 9.41
CA LEU A 128 -12.59 -17.92 9.93
C LEU A 128 -13.23 -17.78 11.31
N LEU A 129 -12.78 -16.83 12.13
CA LEU A 129 -13.13 -16.79 13.56
C LEU A 129 -13.97 -15.57 13.97
N ALA A 130 -13.92 -14.46 13.23
CA ALA A 130 -14.59 -13.21 13.62
C ALA A 130 -15.99 -13.05 13.04
N PHE A 131 -16.42 -13.94 12.14
CA PHE A 131 -17.69 -13.85 11.45
C PHE A 131 -18.63 -15.00 11.83
N PRO A 132 -19.94 -14.74 11.98
CA PRO A 132 -20.91 -15.76 12.38
C PRO A 132 -21.21 -16.79 11.26
N ARG A 133 -20.82 -16.47 10.02
CA ARG A 133 -20.99 -17.33 8.84
C ARG A 133 -19.68 -17.43 8.09
N LEU A 134 -19.31 -18.65 7.70
CA LEU A 134 -18.12 -18.90 6.88
C LEU A 134 -18.19 -18.12 5.55
N SER A 135 -19.35 -18.07 4.90
CA SER A 135 -19.58 -17.30 3.67
C SER A 135 -19.26 -15.81 3.85
N LEU A 136 -19.67 -15.20 4.97
CA LEU A 136 -19.37 -13.80 5.27
C LEU A 136 -17.88 -13.57 5.57
N GLY A 137 -17.26 -14.50 6.30
CA GLY A 137 -15.82 -14.50 6.54
C GLY A 137 -15.00 -14.60 5.25
N LEU A 138 -15.41 -15.46 4.32
CA LEU A 138 -14.81 -15.57 2.99
C LEU A 138 -15.06 -14.31 2.15
N THR A 139 -16.23 -13.66 2.27
CA THR A 139 -16.49 -12.35 1.65
C THR A 139 -15.49 -11.30 2.16
N PHE A 140 -15.26 -11.24 3.48
CA PHE A 140 -14.22 -10.39 4.05
C PHE A 140 -12.83 -10.72 3.48
N LEU A 141 -12.47 -12.01 3.42
CA LEU A 141 -11.16 -12.42 2.92
C LEU A 141 -10.94 -12.03 1.45
N VAL A 142 -11.97 -12.19 0.61
CA VAL A 142 -11.98 -11.71 -0.77
C VAL A 142 -11.80 -10.19 -0.81
N GLY A 143 -12.58 -9.45 -0.03
CA GLY A 143 -12.52 -7.99 0.02
C GLY A 143 -11.14 -7.47 0.43
N ILE A 144 -10.57 -7.99 1.51
CA ILE A 144 -9.30 -7.50 2.04
C ILE A 144 -8.12 -7.88 1.13
N ALA A 145 -8.15 -9.06 0.51
CA ALA A 145 -7.11 -9.46 -0.45
C ALA A 145 -7.18 -8.62 -1.74
N ALA A 146 -8.39 -8.33 -2.24
CA ALA A 146 -8.57 -7.44 -3.39
C ALA A 146 -8.09 -6.01 -3.08
N LEU A 147 -8.47 -5.45 -1.93
CA LEU A 147 -7.99 -4.15 -1.46
C LEU A 147 -6.47 -4.13 -1.28
N GLY A 148 -5.89 -5.21 -0.75
CA GLY A 148 -4.44 -5.38 -0.62
C GLY A 148 -3.70 -5.35 -1.97
N LEU A 149 -4.22 -6.03 -2.99
CA LEU A 149 -3.68 -5.95 -4.35
C LEU A 149 -3.84 -4.56 -4.96
N CYS A 150 -4.99 -3.90 -4.74
CA CYS A 150 -5.19 -2.53 -5.17
C CYS A 150 -4.20 -1.57 -4.52
N TYR A 151 -3.92 -1.75 -3.23
CA TYR A 151 -2.89 -1.00 -2.49
C TYR A 151 -1.51 -1.23 -3.10
N GLU A 152 -1.08 -2.50 -3.24
CA GLU A 152 0.24 -2.81 -3.79
C GLU A 152 0.43 -2.25 -5.20
N TRP A 153 -0.56 -2.43 -6.07
CA TRP A 153 -0.51 -1.91 -7.44
C TRP A 153 -0.42 -0.40 -7.46
N THR A 154 -1.23 0.28 -6.64
CA THR A 154 -1.26 1.74 -6.59
C THR A 154 0.04 2.30 -6.05
N HIS A 155 0.52 1.79 -4.91
CA HIS A 155 1.79 2.20 -4.30
C HIS A 155 2.98 1.96 -5.23
N TYR A 156 3.04 0.78 -5.85
CA TYR A 156 4.01 0.46 -6.89
C TYR A 156 3.97 1.47 -8.03
N LEU A 157 2.81 1.66 -8.66
CA LEU A 157 2.70 2.49 -9.86
C LEU A 157 3.09 3.94 -9.59
N ILE A 158 2.80 4.48 -8.40
CA ILE A 158 3.14 5.86 -8.01
C ILE A 158 4.64 6.13 -8.05
N HIS A 159 5.44 5.11 -7.73
CA HIS A 159 6.91 5.18 -7.67
C HIS A 159 7.61 4.76 -8.97
N THR A 160 6.85 4.40 -10.00
CA THR A 160 7.39 4.17 -11.35
C THR A 160 7.43 5.46 -12.18
N ASP A 161 8.02 5.37 -13.38
CA ASP A 161 7.99 6.43 -14.38
C ASP A 161 6.62 6.55 -15.11
N TYR A 162 5.59 5.81 -14.67
CA TYR A 162 4.25 5.89 -15.24
C TYR A 162 3.61 7.26 -14.96
N LYS A 163 3.31 8.00 -16.04
CA LYS A 163 2.71 9.33 -15.93
C LYS A 163 1.23 9.26 -15.54
N PRO A 164 0.77 10.05 -14.55
CA PRO A 164 -0.62 10.01 -14.11
C PRO A 164 -1.59 10.64 -15.12
N LYS A 165 -2.43 9.79 -15.74
CA LYS A 165 -3.33 10.18 -16.84
C LYS A 165 -4.70 10.68 -16.39
N THR A 166 -5.22 10.17 -15.27
CA THR A 166 -6.55 10.55 -14.75
C THR A 166 -6.44 11.55 -13.60
N ARG A 167 -7.52 12.31 -13.35
CA ARG A 167 -7.58 13.26 -12.23
C ARG A 167 -7.44 12.56 -10.87
N VAL A 168 -8.14 11.44 -10.70
CA VAL A 168 -8.11 10.62 -9.48
C VAL A 168 -6.70 10.11 -9.21
N TYR A 169 -6.09 9.42 -10.17
CA TYR A 169 -4.75 8.88 -9.98
C TYR A 169 -3.69 9.99 -9.79
N ARG A 170 -3.83 11.13 -10.46
CA ARG A 170 -2.96 12.29 -10.23
C ARG A 170 -3.07 12.86 -8.82
N ALA A 171 -4.27 12.88 -8.24
CA ALA A 171 -4.47 13.32 -6.86
C ALA A 171 -3.75 12.37 -5.88
N ILE A 172 -4.00 11.06 -6.01
CA ILE A 172 -3.36 10.01 -5.20
C ILE A 172 -1.83 10.08 -5.32
N TRP A 173 -1.34 10.16 -6.57
CA TRP A 173 0.09 10.27 -6.87
C TRP A 173 0.73 11.50 -6.22
N ARG A 174 0.06 12.66 -6.23
CA ARG A 174 0.56 13.87 -5.56
C ARG A 174 0.56 13.70 -4.04
N ASN A 175 -0.53 13.17 -3.48
CA ASN A 175 -0.69 12.91 -2.05
C ASN A 175 0.52 12.13 -1.50
N HIS A 176 0.75 10.94 -2.07
CA HIS A 176 1.83 10.06 -1.62
C HIS A 176 3.24 10.60 -1.92
N ARG A 177 3.40 11.37 -3.01
CA ARG A 177 4.69 12.01 -3.28
C ARG A 177 4.97 13.17 -2.32
N ASN A 178 3.96 13.91 -1.88
CA ASN A 178 4.16 14.91 -0.83
C ASN A 178 4.64 14.23 0.46
N HIS A 179 4.05 13.09 0.83
CA HIS A 179 4.52 12.30 1.96
C HIS A 179 6.02 11.96 1.89
N HIS A 180 6.49 11.46 0.75
CA HIS A 180 7.91 11.07 0.58
C HIS A 180 8.89 12.23 0.41
N TYR A 181 8.48 13.30 -0.26
CA TYR A 181 9.41 14.34 -0.73
C TYR A 181 9.23 15.69 -0.04
N LYS A 182 8.08 15.92 0.60
CA LYS A 182 7.75 17.16 1.28
C LYS A 182 7.79 16.98 2.79
N ASN A 183 6.94 16.15 3.37
CA ASN A 183 6.88 15.95 4.81
C ASN A 183 6.19 14.62 5.13
N GLU A 184 6.91 13.76 5.85
CA GLU A 184 6.51 12.41 6.24
C GLU A 184 5.43 12.36 7.32
N HIS A 185 5.11 13.49 7.96
CA HIS A 185 4.07 13.57 8.99
C HIS A 185 2.66 13.82 8.42
N TYR A 186 2.53 13.88 7.10
CA TYR A 186 1.29 14.22 6.41
C TYR A 186 1.07 13.32 5.17
N TRP A 187 -0.17 13.31 4.66
CA TRP A 187 -0.58 12.61 3.43
C TRP A 187 -0.31 11.09 3.46
N PHE A 188 -0.74 10.42 4.52
CA PHE A 188 -0.49 8.99 4.74
C PHE A 188 -1.31 8.07 3.84
N THR A 189 -2.42 8.51 3.28
CA THR A 189 -3.20 7.64 2.36
C THR A 189 -2.48 7.47 1.02
N VAL A 190 -2.36 6.22 0.56
CA VAL A 190 -1.71 5.79 -0.69
C VAL A 190 -2.73 5.34 -1.72
N THR A 191 -3.88 4.77 -1.33
CA THR A 191 -4.95 4.36 -2.29
C THR A 191 -6.00 5.43 -2.57
N SER A 192 -6.00 6.51 -1.81
CA SER A 192 -6.93 7.62 -1.95
C SER A 192 -6.20 8.96 -1.75
N ALA A 193 -6.92 10.07 -1.90
CA ALA A 193 -6.34 11.41 -1.75
C ALA A 193 -7.11 12.21 -0.71
N GLY A 194 -6.55 12.29 0.50
CA GLY A 194 -7.08 13.11 1.58
C GLY A 194 -8.37 12.58 2.21
N THR A 195 -8.61 11.26 2.19
CA THR A 195 -9.80 10.68 2.87
C THR A 195 -9.57 10.66 4.40
N ALA A 196 -8.91 9.63 4.91
CA ALA A 196 -8.52 9.51 6.30
C ALA A 196 -7.62 10.67 6.74
N ASP A 197 -6.75 11.17 5.85
CA ASP A 197 -5.91 12.32 6.18
C ASP A 197 -6.70 13.58 6.52
N ARG A 198 -7.83 13.87 5.86
CA ARG A 198 -8.66 15.03 6.26
C ARG A 198 -9.32 14.82 7.61
N VAL A 199 -9.81 13.60 7.85
CA VAL A 199 -10.48 13.27 9.12
C VAL A 199 -9.50 13.36 10.30
N PHE A 200 -8.25 12.94 10.11
CA PHE A 200 -7.22 12.97 11.14
C PHE A 200 -6.35 14.24 11.15
N GLY A 201 -6.67 15.24 10.32
CA GLY A 201 -5.94 16.51 10.27
C GLY A 201 -4.53 16.41 9.68
N THR A 202 -4.28 15.44 8.81
CA THR A 202 -3.01 15.18 8.13
C THR A 202 -3.02 15.48 6.62
N ASP A 203 -3.99 16.27 6.11
CA ASP A 203 -4.07 16.77 4.71
C ASP A 203 -3.93 18.31 4.61
N PRO A 204 -2.82 18.92 5.10
CA PRO A 204 -2.62 20.37 4.95
C PRO A 204 -2.34 20.76 3.49
N ASP A 205 -2.46 22.05 3.18
CA ASP A 205 -1.97 22.59 1.90
C ASP A 205 -0.45 22.37 1.80
N PRO A 206 0.06 21.64 0.78
CA PRO A 206 1.49 21.43 0.61
C PRO A 206 2.32 22.72 0.50
N ALA A 207 1.73 23.83 0.06
CA ALA A 207 2.40 25.13 -0.01
C ALA A 207 2.64 25.75 1.37
N ALA A 208 1.79 25.45 2.36
CA ALA A 208 1.88 25.96 3.72
C ALA A 208 2.81 25.14 4.64
N VAL A 209 3.19 23.93 4.22
CA VAL A 209 4.03 23.03 5.02
C VAL A 209 5.52 23.23 4.66
N PRO A 210 6.43 23.37 5.62
CA PRO A 210 7.87 23.34 5.34
C PRO A 210 8.33 21.94 4.93
N THR A 211 9.37 21.86 4.11
CA THR A 211 9.95 20.56 3.76
C THR A 211 10.67 19.98 4.97
N SER A 212 10.30 18.77 5.39
CA SER A 212 10.92 18.09 6.52
C SER A 212 12.35 17.64 6.20
N PRO A 213 13.31 17.81 7.12
CA PRO A 213 14.68 17.30 6.95
C PRO A 213 14.74 15.76 6.93
N THR A 214 13.71 15.08 7.47
CA THR A 214 13.65 13.61 7.62
C THR A 214 12.71 12.93 6.62
N ALA A 215 12.10 13.66 5.68
CA ALA A 215 11.18 13.10 4.67
C ALA A 215 11.76 11.91 3.90
N LYS A 216 13.06 11.96 3.60
CA LYS A 216 13.81 10.90 2.91
C LYS A 216 14.65 10.02 3.83
N ASN A 217 14.62 10.24 5.14
CA ASN A 217 15.40 9.47 6.10
C ASN A 217 14.70 9.53 7.47
N LEU A 218 13.63 8.74 7.59
CA LEU A 218 12.76 8.73 8.77
C LEU A 218 13.59 8.52 10.04
N HIS A 219 13.39 9.39 11.04
CA HIS A 219 14.06 9.38 12.34
C HIS A 219 15.57 9.67 12.31
N ALA A 220 16.10 10.28 11.24
CA ALA A 220 17.53 10.62 11.18
C ALA A 220 17.92 11.82 12.04
N VAL A 221 16.96 12.68 12.38
CA VAL A 221 17.13 13.80 13.31
C VAL A 221 16.21 13.53 14.50
N GLY A 222 16.82 13.15 15.62
CA GLY A 222 16.13 12.81 16.87
C GLY A 222 16.16 11.34 17.19
#